data_AF-W7HQ09-F1
#
_entry.id   AF-W7HQ09-F1
#
_cell.length_a   1.000
_cell.length_b   1.000
_cell.length_c   1.000
_cell.angle_alpha   90.00
_cell.angle_beta   90.00
_cell.angle_gamma   90.00
#
_symmetry.space_group_name_H-M   'P 1'
#
loop_
_entity.id
_entity.type
_entity.pdbx_description
1 polymer ?
#
loop_
_entity_poly.entity_id
_entity_poly.type
_entity_poly.pdbx_seq_one_letter_code
_entity_poly.pdbx_strand_id
1 'polypeptide(L)'
;MIMTQQIEGIYDTYYDDPRVISMSAASESSVDLDGAQRIVKAAYHGQRKARKLEDLGADSKSCPQYLITLDDKSQLLLRLAPPSDMRVLQHERDALSGDMEVLELVRENAPSVPIPQIILDSRSTAASRDDANSTLPDNTPFVLTTHVPGMPLDAVKQDLPDEVLAVLDYQLGQHARQISRIHHSHFGFASGGRNGAAPAKAYTTWRAAFLSMFEAVMRDAEDLFVSVPYEVLRWQVGRLAHTLDEVKVPQLVCCGLGDARRGVMVDPATGRLTGLVDFERAVWGDPLMMASFREPTLEFLNGYGGNPLGPSGASARVLLYTLYYYLGAVVEVYYHSLNHELERTARKGLVRCLKSISEYKS
;
A
#
# COMPACT_ATOMS: atom_id res chain seq x y z
N MET A 1 -61.45 25.32 5.87
CA MET A 1 -61.66 25.94 4.55
C MET A 1 -60.60 27.01 4.37
N ILE A 2 -59.51 26.68 3.67
CA ILE A 2 -58.71 27.53 2.78
C ILE A 2 -57.73 26.57 2.09
N MET A 3 -57.76 26.62 0.77
CA MET A 3 -57.16 25.72 -0.20
C MET A 3 -55.64 25.84 -0.25
N THR A 4 -54.98 24.70 -0.38
CA THR A 4 -53.60 24.55 -0.85
C THR A 4 -53.62 24.71 -2.38
N GLN A 5 -52.86 25.66 -2.92
CA GLN A 5 -52.70 25.82 -4.37
C GLN A 5 -51.28 25.43 -4.78
N GLN A 6 -51.21 24.45 -5.68
CA GLN A 6 -50.06 24.03 -6.48
C GLN A 6 -49.44 25.21 -7.23
N ILE A 7 -48.12 25.23 -7.29
CA ILE A 7 -47.39 25.77 -8.45
C ILE A 7 -46.48 24.64 -8.93
N GLU A 8 -46.94 23.93 -9.96
CA GLU A 8 -46.09 23.18 -10.89
C GLU A 8 -45.51 24.16 -11.91
N GLY A 9 -44.25 23.94 -12.32
CA GLY A 9 -43.79 24.47 -13.61
C GLY A 9 -42.29 24.74 -13.77
N ILE A 10 -41.60 23.72 -14.30
CA ILE A 10 -40.55 23.82 -15.33
C ILE A 10 -39.16 24.31 -14.89
N TYR A 11 -38.26 23.35 -14.65
CA TYR A 11 -36.94 23.32 -15.32
C TYR A 11 -36.61 21.88 -15.70
N ASP A 12 -36.63 21.66 -17.01
CA ASP A 12 -36.37 20.40 -17.71
C ASP A 12 -34.88 20.01 -17.65
N THR A 13 -34.68 18.74 -17.32
CA THR A 13 -33.73 17.77 -17.90
C THR A 13 -32.41 18.24 -18.52
N TYR A 14 -31.28 17.93 -17.87
CA TYR A 14 -30.00 17.63 -18.52
C TYR A 14 -29.17 16.66 -17.65
N TYR A 15 -29.72 15.47 -17.38
CA TYR A 15 -28.94 14.29 -17.03
C TYR A 15 -29.67 13.10 -17.63
N ASP A 16 -29.43 12.85 -18.92
CA ASP A 16 -29.57 11.49 -19.44
C ASP A 16 -28.58 10.65 -18.64
N ASP A 17 -29.11 9.84 -17.74
CA ASP A 17 -28.39 8.79 -17.02
C ASP A 17 -27.83 7.84 -18.07
N PRO A 18 -26.50 7.85 -18.35
CA PRO A 18 -25.96 6.82 -19.20
C PRO A 18 -26.08 5.56 -18.37
N ARG A 19 -27.07 4.72 -18.71
CA ARG A 19 -27.14 3.33 -18.26
C ARG A 19 -25.73 2.78 -18.40
N VAL A 20 -25.03 2.70 -17.27
CA VAL A 20 -23.72 2.05 -17.21
C VAL A 20 -24.05 0.60 -17.48
N ILE A 21 -23.94 0.22 -18.75
CA ILE A 21 -23.83 -1.17 -19.13
C ILE A 21 -22.56 -1.61 -18.41
N SER A 22 -22.75 -2.27 -17.27
CA SER A 22 -21.72 -3.08 -16.64
C SER A 22 -21.40 -4.21 -17.63
N MET A 23 -20.62 -3.89 -18.65
CA MET A 23 -19.83 -4.87 -19.37
C MET A 23 -18.77 -5.32 -18.37
N SER A 24 -19.10 -6.34 -17.57
CA SER A 24 -18.08 -7.22 -17.03
C SER A 24 -17.48 -7.95 -18.23
N ALA A 25 -16.60 -7.28 -18.96
CA ALA A 25 -15.60 -8.00 -19.72
C ALA A 25 -14.84 -8.80 -18.67
N ALA A 26 -15.03 -10.12 -18.66
CA ALA A 26 -14.18 -11.01 -17.90
C ALA A 26 -12.75 -10.63 -18.31
N SER A 27 -12.01 -10.03 -17.38
CA SER A 27 -10.59 -9.80 -17.57
C SER A 27 -10.00 -11.17 -17.85
N GLU A 28 -9.48 -11.39 -19.06
CA GLU A 28 -8.72 -12.61 -19.31
C GLU A 28 -7.60 -12.66 -18.28
N SER A 29 -7.55 -13.76 -17.52
CA SER A 29 -6.51 -13.96 -16.52
C SER A 29 -5.16 -13.88 -17.22
N SER A 30 -4.33 -12.94 -16.79
CA SER A 30 -2.97 -12.76 -17.32
C SER A 30 -2.10 -14.03 -17.20
N VAL A 31 -2.47 -14.94 -16.29
CA VAL A 31 -1.81 -16.23 -16.09
C VAL A 31 -2.84 -17.34 -15.96
N ASP A 32 -2.61 -18.46 -16.65
CA ASP A 32 -3.37 -19.70 -16.51
C ASP A 32 -2.64 -20.71 -15.59
N LEU A 33 -3.30 -21.83 -15.31
CA LEU A 33 -2.74 -22.87 -14.43
C LEU A 33 -1.44 -23.46 -15.00
N ASP A 34 -1.28 -23.53 -16.32
CA ASP A 34 -0.07 -24.01 -16.96
C ASP A 34 1.10 -23.05 -16.77
N GLY A 35 0.87 -21.73 -16.90
CA GLY A 35 1.82 -20.68 -16.56
C GLY A 35 2.23 -20.74 -15.08
N ALA A 36 1.27 -20.88 -14.17
CA ALA A 36 1.54 -21.07 -12.75
C ALA A 36 2.35 -22.35 -12.48
N GLN A 37 2.06 -23.46 -13.17
CA GLN A 37 2.81 -24.71 -13.06
C GLN A 37 4.26 -24.57 -13.54
N ARG A 38 4.54 -23.76 -14.57
CA ARG A 38 5.92 -23.46 -15.00
C ARG A 38 6.71 -22.75 -13.90
N ILE A 39 6.12 -21.72 -13.29
CA ILE A 39 6.73 -20.99 -12.17
C ILE A 39 6.98 -21.92 -10.98
N VAL A 40 5.99 -22.73 -10.57
CA VAL A 40 6.14 -23.68 -9.46
C VAL A 40 7.23 -24.72 -9.75
N LYS A 41 7.31 -25.21 -11.00
CA LYS A 41 8.35 -26.16 -11.42
C LYS A 41 9.74 -25.54 -11.28
N ALA A 42 9.92 -24.28 -11.68
CA ALA A 42 11.18 -23.56 -11.52
C ALA A 42 11.52 -23.37 -10.03
N ALA A 43 10.56 -22.91 -9.23
CA ALA A 43 10.72 -22.63 -7.80
C ALA A 43 11.12 -23.86 -6.97
N TYR A 44 10.63 -25.04 -7.33
CA TYR A 44 10.84 -26.28 -6.57
C TYR A 44 11.61 -27.34 -7.35
N HIS A 45 12.31 -26.98 -8.43
CA HIS A 45 13.05 -27.92 -9.28
C HIS A 45 12.23 -29.16 -9.70
N GLY A 46 10.95 -28.95 -10.00
CA GLY A 46 10.00 -30.01 -10.40
C GLY A 46 9.47 -30.92 -9.29
N GLN A 47 9.80 -30.65 -8.02
CA GLN A 47 9.32 -31.45 -6.89
C GLN A 47 7.86 -31.17 -6.51
N ARG A 48 7.28 -30.04 -6.98
CA ARG A 48 5.92 -29.60 -6.65
C ARG A 48 5.07 -29.38 -7.89
N LYS A 49 3.74 -29.50 -7.71
CA LYS A 49 2.76 -29.26 -8.77
C LYS A 49 1.70 -28.25 -8.34
N ALA A 50 1.37 -27.32 -9.23
CA ALA A 50 0.22 -26.44 -9.08
C ALA A 50 -1.07 -27.26 -9.32
N ARG A 51 -2.00 -27.23 -8.37
CA ARG A 51 -3.28 -27.94 -8.44
C ARG A 51 -4.45 -27.03 -8.73
N LYS A 52 -4.40 -25.81 -8.19
CA LYS A 52 -5.45 -24.81 -8.30
C LYS A 52 -4.80 -23.44 -8.42
N LEU A 53 -5.39 -22.61 -9.27
CA LEU A 53 -5.07 -21.20 -9.41
C LEU A 53 -6.36 -20.42 -9.15
N GLU A 54 -6.29 -19.43 -8.26
CA GLU A 54 -7.40 -18.54 -7.96
C GLU A 54 -6.96 -17.10 -8.19
N ASP A 55 -7.71 -16.36 -8.99
CA ASP A 55 -7.49 -14.93 -9.17
C ASP A 55 -8.02 -14.18 -7.95
N LEU A 56 -7.12 -13.54 -7.20
CA LEU A 56 -7.47 -12.74 -6.02
C LEU A 56 -7.75 -11.27 -6.39
N GLY A 57 -7.50 -10.87 -7.63
CA GLY A 57 -7.40 -9.49 -8.09
C GLY A 57 -8.41 -9.10 -9.16
N ALA A 58 -9.55 -9.78 -9.28
CA ALA A 58 -10.60 -9.45 -10.26
C ALA A 58 -11.02 -7.96 -10.28
N ASP A 59 -10.78 -7.23 -9.18
CA ASP A 59 -11.10 -5.80 -9.04
C ASP A 59 -9.87 -4.86 -8.96
N SER A 60 -8.63 -5.37 -8.89
CA SER A 60 -7.40 -4.56 -8.76
C SER A 60 -6.44 -4.82 -9.91
N LYS A 61 -6.46 -3.92 -10.91
CA LYS A 61 -5.72 -4.09 -12.16
C LYS A 61 -4.22 -3.77 -12.06
N SER A 62 -3.79 -3.02 -11.04
CA SER A 62 -2.44 -2.44 -10.95
C SER A 62 -1.36 -3.41 -10.49
N CYS A 63 -1.74 -4.53 -9.88
CA CYS A 63 -0.84 -5.64 -9.57
C CYS A 63 -1.66 -6.92 -9.49
N PRO A 64 -1.85 -7.66 -10.61
CA PRO A 64 -2.60 -8.91 -10.60
C PRO A 64 -2.01 -9.91 -9.59
N GLN A 65 -2.89 -10.53 -8.80
CA GLN A 65 -2.49 -11.45 -7.73
C GLN A 65 -3.23 -12.77 -7.86
N TYR A 66 -2.48 -13.87 -7.73
CA TYR A 66 -3.01 -15.22 -7.87
C TYR A 66 -2.60 -16.09 -6.68
N LEU A 67 -3.57 -16.82 -6.13
CA LEU A 67 -3.33 -17.86 -5.13
C LEU A 67 -3.09 -19.19 -5.84
N ILE A 68 -1.91 -19.77 -5.64
CA ILE A 68 -1.55 -21.08 -6.17
C ILE A 68 -1.64 -22.09 -5.03
N THR A 69 -2.49 -23.10 -5.16
CA THR A 69 -2.52 -24.25 -4.24
C THR A 69 -1.67 -25.38 -4.82
N LEU A 70 -0.70 -25.86 -4.05
CA LEU A 70 0.20 -26.96 -4.42
C LEU A 70 -0.43 -28.35 -4.15
N ASP A 71 0.27 -29.39 -4.59
CA ASP A 71 -0.11 -30.79 -4.40
C ASP A 71 -0.05 -31.28 -2.94
N ASP A 72 0.74 -30.62 -2.09
CA ASP A 72 0.75 -30.84 -0.65
C ASP A 72 -0.22 -29.92 0.13
N LYS A 73 -1.09 -29.20 -0.60
CA LYS A 73 -2.06 -28.22 -0.07
C LYS A 73 -1.46 -26.93 0.49
N SER A 74 -0.14 -26.76 0.47
CA SER A 74 0.45 -25.45 0.76
C SER A 74 0.05 -24.43 -0.30
N GLN A 75 0.07 -23.14 0.08
CA GLN A 75 -0.38 -22.05 -0.77
C GLN A 75 0.74 -21.03 -0.98
N LEU A 76 0.81 -20.54 -2.21
CA LEU A 76 1.74 -19.48 -2.63
C LEU A 76 0.95 -18.32 -3.21
N LEU A 77 1.49 -17.12 -3.05
CA LEU A 77 0.97 -15.91 -3.67
C LEU A 77 1.90 -15.52 -4.82
N LEU A 78 1.36 -15.52 -6.03
CA LEU A 78 1.99 -15.00 -7.23
C LEU A 78 1.47 -13.59 -7.49
N ARG A 79 2.38 -12.62 -7.62
CA ARG A 79 2.04 -11.25 -8.05
C ARG A 79 2.79 -10.92 -9.32
N LEU A 80 2.12 -10.21 -10.22
CA LEU A 80 2.66 -9.80 -11.50
C LEU A 80 2.82 -8.29 -11.56
N ALA A 81 3.79 -7.83 -12.35
CA ALA A 81 3.85 -6.44 -12.73
C ALA A 81 2.59 -6.06 -13.53
N PRO A 82 2.12 -4.80 -13.41
CA PRO A 82 1.03 -4.32 -14.24
C PRO A 82 1.39 -4.43 -15.73
N PRO A 83 0.39 -4.60 -16.62
CA PRO A 83 0.58 -4.48 -18.05
C PRO A 83 1.25 -3.15 -18.43
N SER A 84 2.13 -3.15 -19.43
CA SER A 84 2.94 -1.98 -19.80
C SER A 84 2.14 -0.77 -20.29
N ASP A 85 0.92 -1.01 -20.77
CA ASP A 85 -0.02 0.01 -21.23
C ASP A 85 -0.95 0.51 -20.11
N MET A 86 -0.93 -0.13 -18.94
CA MET A 86 -1.68 0.32 -17.78
C MET A 86 -1.07 1.59 -17.19
N ARG A 87 -1.91 2.60 -17.03
CA ARG A 87 -1.53 3.81 -16.31
C ARG A 87 -1.52 3.52 -14.81
N VAL A 88 -0.36 3.67 -14.18
CA VAL A 88 -0.15 3.49 -12.73
C VAL A 88 0.43 4.77 -12.11
N LEU A 89 0.28 4.94 -10.80
CA LEU A 89 0.88 6.09 -10.11
C LEU A 89 2.40 6.05 -10.24
N GLN A 90 3.06 7.21 -10.15
CA GLN A 90 4.51 7.27 -10.37
C GLN A 90 5.30 6.33 -9.45
N HIS A 91 4.86 6.17 -8.20
CA HIS A 91 5.50 5.30 -7.21
C HIS A 91 5.21 3.80 -7.41
N GLU A 92 4.21 3.45 -8.22
CA GLU A 92 3.79 2.07 -8.44
C GLU A 92 4.56 1.38 -9.58
N ARG A 93 5.25 2.15 -10.43
CA ARG A 93 5.95 1.62 -11.62
C ARG A 93 6.93 0.49 -11.30
N ASP A 94 7.59 0.56 -10.15
CA ASP A 94 8.56 -0.43 -9.67
C ASP A 94 8.12 -1.14 -8.38
N ALA A 95 6.80 -1.10 -8.06
CA ALA A 95 6.24 -1.62 -6.82
C ALA A 95 6.66 -3.07 -6.53
N LEU A 96 6.61 -3.93 -7.55
CA LEU A 96 6.93 -5.35 -7.44
C LEU A 96 8.39 -5.59 -7.00
N SER A 97 9.33 -4.91 -7.66
CA SER A 97 10.77 -5.02 -7.33
C SER A 97 11.07 -4.41 -5.96
N GLY A 98 10.39 -3.31 -5.65
CA GLY A 98 10.51 -2.62 -4.38
C GLY A 98 10.08 -3.46 -3.19
N ASP A 99 8.90 -4.05 -3.29
CA ASP A 99 8.34 -4.90 -2.25
C ASP A 99 9.27 -6.08 -1.93
N MET A 100 9.86 -6.70 -2.94
CA MET A 100 10.85 -7.77 -2.76
C MET A 100 12.10 -7.33 -1.99
N GLU A 101 12.70 -6.20 -2.37
CA GLU A 101 13.90 -5.68 -1.70
C GLU A 101 13.62 -5.40 -0.21
N VAL A 102 12.43 -4.91 0.10
CA VAL A 102 12.00 -4.62 1.47
C VAL A 102 11.73 -5.92 2.25
N LEU A 103 11.07 -6.91 1.64
CA LEU A 103 10.82 -8.21 2.27
C LEU A 103 12.13 -8.92 2.63
N GLU A 104 13.13 -8.92 1.72
CA GLU A 104 14.45 -9.49 1.99
C GLU A 104 15.13 -8.78 3.17
N LEU A 105 15.14 -7.46 3.14
CA LEU A 105 15.75 -6.62 4.15
C LEU A 105 15.12 -6.84 5.54
N VAL A 106 13.80 -6.89 5.63
CA VAL A 106 13.06 -7.17 6.88
C VAL A 106 13.35 -8.59 7.36
N ARG A 107 13.36 -9.58 6.47
CA ARG A 107 13.69 -10.97 6.82
C ARG A 107 15.09 -11.10 7.42
N GLU A 108 16.07 -10.38 6.88
CA GLU A 108 17.46 -10.42 7.33
C GLU A 108 17.69 -9.68 8.65
N ASN A 109 17.04 -8.52 8.83
CA ASN A 109 17.34 -7.63 9.95
C ASN A 109 16.29 -7.66 11.07
N ALA A 110 15.10 -8.21 10.81
CA ALA A 110 13.99 -8.32 11.75
C ALA A 110 13.24 -9.67 11.57
N PRO A 111 13.91 -10.83 11.77
CA PRO A 111 13.38 -12.15 11.44
C PRO A 111 12.14 -12.59 12.24
N SER A 112 11.82 -11.90 13.34
CA SER A 112 10.59 -12.14 14.11
C SER A 112 9.36 -11.44 13.54
N VAL A 113 9.52 -10.54 12.57
CA VAL A 113 8.38 -9.89 11.91
C VAL A 113 7.73 -10.91 10.95
N PRO A 114 6.43 -11.21 11.10
CA PRO A 114 5.78 -12.21 10.28
C PRO A 114 5.47 -11.62 8.90
N ILE A 115 6.31 -11.91 7.90
CA ILE A 115 6.16 -11.43 6.52
C ILE A 115 6.17 -12.60 5.53
N PRO A 116 5.62 -12.43 4.31
CA PRO A 116 5.80 -13.39 3.23
C PRO A 116 7.27 -13.67 2.94
N GLN A 117 7.61 -14.93 2.71
CA GLN A 117 8.94 -15.32 2.23
C GLN A 117 8.96 -15.36 0.72
N ILE A 118 9.98 -14.76 0.10
CA ILE A 118 10.22 -14.86 -1.34
C ILE A 118 10.69 -16.28 -1.66
N ILE A 119 10.00 -16.92 -2.59
CA ILE A 119 10.33 -18.25 -3.10
C ILE A 119 11.07 -18.13 -4.43
N LEU A 120 10.56 -17.29 -5.34
CA LEU A 120 11.13 -17.08 -6.66
C LEU A 120 10.77 -15.69 -7.19
N ASP A 121 11.64 -15.12 -8.00
CA ASP A 121 11.36 -13.91 -8.77
C ASP A 121 11.88 -14.02 -10.20
N SER A 122 11.46 -13.10 -11.08
CA SER A 122 11.90 -13.09 -12.49
C SER A 122 13.39 -12.78 -12.71
N ARG A 123 14.10 -12.23 -11.73
CA ARG A 123 15.54 -11.94 -11.83
C ARG A 123 16.35 -13.22 -11.65
N SER A 124 15.91 -14.07 -10.72
CA SER A 124 16.54 -15.36 -10.44
C SER A 124 16.38 -16.36 -11.59
N THR A 125 15.34 -16.22 -12.41
CA THR A 125 15.12 -17.05 -13.61
C THR A 125 15.90 -16.55 -14.83
N ALA A 126 16.14 -15.24 -14.94
CA ALA A 126 16.93 -14.65 -16.03
C ALA A 126 18.43 -15.04 -16.00
N ALA A 127 18.96 -15.41 -14.84
CA ALA A 127 20.34 -15.90 -14.69
C ALA A 127 20.53 -17.33 -15.26
N SER A 128 19.47 -18.13 -15.37
CA SER A 128 19.45 -19.41 -16.08
C SER A 128 18.93 -19.20 -17.50
N ARG A 129 19.76 -18.60 -18.37
CA ARG A 129 19.45 -18.33 -19.79
C ARG A 129 19.07 -19.55 -20.63
N ASP A 130 19.23 -20.77 -20.09
CA ASP A 130 18.95 -22.02 -20.78
C ASP A 130 17.54 -22.59 -20.50
N ASP A 131 16.78 -22.03 -19.56
CA ASP A 131 15.43 -22.50 -19.22
C ASP A 131 14.34 -21.53 -19.70
N ALA A 132 14.08 -21.55 -21.02
CA ALA A 132 12.92 -20.90 -21.67
C ALA A 132 11.54 -21.33 -21.10
N ASN A 133 11.54 -22.24 -20.13
CA ASN A 133 10.36 -22.82 -19.47
C ASN A 133 10.05 -22.15 -18.12
N SER A 134 10.81 -21.13 -17.71
CA SER A 134 10.69 -20.43 -16.41
C SER A 134 10.12 -19.01 -16.52
N THR A 135 9.74 -18.60 -17.73
CA THR A 135 9.16 -17.29 -18.05
C THR A 135 7.67 -17.41 -18.34
N LEU A 136 6.90 -16.44 -17.85
CA LEU A 136 5.52 -16.25 -18.27
C LEU A 136 5.46 -15.83 -19.74
N PRO A 137 4.31 -16.01 -20.41
CA PRO A 137 4.06 -15.34 -21.69
C PRO A 137 4.42 -13.85 -21.58
N ASP A 138 5.07 -13.32 -22.62
CA ASP A 138 5.52 -11.93 -22.74
C ASP A 138 6.60 -11.44 -21.78
N ASN A 139 7.27 -12.34 -21.05
CA ASN A 139 8.36 -12.00 -20.11
C ASN A 139 7.92 -11.02 -19.01
N THR A 140 6.64 -11.12 -18.61
CA THR A 140 6.04 -10.30 -17.56
C THR A 140 6.77 -10.54 -16.22
N PRO A 141 7.31 -9.48 -15.57
CA PRO A 141 7.93 -9.62 -14.26
C PRO A 141 6.94 -10.12 -13.21
N PHE A 142 7.41 -11.00 -12.33
CA PHE A 142 6.63 -11.62 -11.28
C PHE A 142 7.45 -11.82 -10.00
N VAL A 143 6.74 -11.93 -8.88
CA VAL A 143 7.25 -12.43 -7.61
C VAL A 143 6.35 -13.54 -7.08
N LEU A 144 6.96 -14.63 -6.64
CA LEU A 144 6.31 -15.74 -5.97
C LEU A 144 6.71 -15.74 -4.50
N THR A 145 5.73 -15.69 -3.61
CA THR A 145 5.94 -15.69 -2.16
C THR A 145 5.10 -16.78 -1.47
N THR A 146 5.43 -17.10 -0.23
CA THR A 146 4.52 -17.86 0.63
C THR A 146 3.23 -17.07 0.87
N HIS A 147 2.08 -17.75 0.85
CA HIS A 147 0.82 -17.10 1.20
C HIS A 147 0.74 -16.83 2.72
N VAL A 148 0.31 -15.63 3.10
CA VAL A 148 -0.02 -15.28 4.49
C VAL A 148 -1.50 -15.58 4.72
N PRO A 149 -1.85 -16.58 5.55
CA PRO A 149 -3.25 -16.97 5.76
C PRO A 149 -4.01 -15.92 6.59
N GLY A 150 -5.33 -15.95 6.52
CA GLY A 150 -6.21 -15.11 7.35
C GLY A 150 -7.00 -14.10 6.53
N MET A 151 -7.51 -13.06 7.20
CA MET A 151 -8.26 -11.96 6.61
C MET A 151 -7.63 -10.61 6.99
N PRO A 152 -7.80 -9.57 6.16
CA PRO A 152 -7.44 -8.21 6.55
C PRO A 152 -8.16 -7.81 7.85
N LEU A 153 -7.46 -7.13 8.75
CA LEU A 153 -8.01 -6.75 10.06
C LEU A 153 -9.34 -6.00 9.95
N ASP A 154 -9.50 -5.03 9.03
CA ASP A 154 -10.73 -4.24 8.87
C ASP A 154 -11.97 -5.09 8.60
N ALA A 155 -11.81 -6.25 7.95
CA ALA A 155 -12.92 -7.14 7.63
C ALA A 155 -13.53 -7.82 8.86
N VAL A 156 -12.74 -7.99 9.93
CA VAL A 156 -13.15 -8.73 11.14
C VAL A 156 -13.04 -7.91 12.43
N LYS A 157 -12.47 -6.69 12.36
CA LYS A 157 -12.16 -5.86 13.53
C LYS A 157 -13.38 -5.62 14.43
N GLN A 158 -14.57 -5.46 13.85
CA GLN A 158 -15.81 -5.21 14.60
C GLN A 158 -16.30 -6.42 15.40
N ASP A 159 -15.86 -7.63 15.02
CA ASP A 159 -16.26 -8.88 15.64
C ASP A 159 -15.26 -9.38 16.70
N LEU A 160 -14.10 -8.71 16.81
CA LEU A 160 -13.04 -9.09 17.75
C LEU A 160 -13.20 -8.37 19.11
N PRO A 161 -12.98 -9.07 20.23
CA PRO A 161 -12.97 -8.45 21.56
C PRO A 161 -11.87 -7.39 21.71
N ASP A 162 -12.15 -6.35 22.52
CA ASP A 162 -11.20 -5.27 22.79
C ASP A 162 -9.87 -5.78 23.35
N GLU A 163 -9.88 -6.84 24.17
CA GLU A 163 -8.65 -7.42 24.73
C GLU A 163 -7.78 -8.07 23.64
N VAL A 164 -8.39 -8.65 22.60
CA VAL A 164 -7.67 -9.24 21.47
C VAL A 164 -7.05 -8.14 20.62
N LEU A 165 -7.81 -7.06 20.35
CA LEU A 165 -7.31 -5.90 19.63
C LEU A 165 -6.17 -5.20 20.38
N ALA A 166 -6.24 -5.09 21.70
CA ALA A 166 -5.18 -4.56 22.55
C ALA A 166 -3.87 -5.38 22.43
N VAL A 167 -3.97 -6.72 22.46
CA VAL A 167 -2.81 -7.60 22.27
C VAL A 167 -2.23 -7.45 20.86
N LEU A 168 -3.10 -7.38 19.84
CA LEU A 168 -2.69 -7.18 18.46
C LEU A 168 -1.95 -5.85 18.28
N ASP A 169 -2.48 -4.75 18.80
CA ASP A 169 -1.86 -3.43 18.71
C ASP A 169 -0.49 -3.41 19.39
N TYR A 170 -0.37 -4.04 20.57
CA TYR A 170 0.91 -4.19 21.24
C TYR A 170 1.93 -4.96 20.36
N GLN A 171 1.52 -6.06 19.72
CA GLN A 171 2.37 -6.81 18.79
C GLN A 171 2.76 -5.99 17.55
N LEU A 172 1.81 -5.24 16.97
CA LEU A 172 2.08 -4.33 15.87
C LEU A 172 3.11 -3.27 16.26
N GLY A 173 3.03 -2.73 17.48
CA GLY A 173 4.04 -1.83 18.03
C GLY A 173 5.42 -2.46 18.08
N GLN A 174 5.51 -3.71 18.55
CA GLN A 174 6.79 -4.44 18.60
C GLN A 174 7.40 -4.64 17.20
N HIS A 175 6.59 -5.03 16.21
CA HIS A 175 7.04 -5.19 14.83
C HIS A 175 7.45 -3.85 14.19
N ALA A 176 6.66 -2.80 14.37
CA ALA A 176 6.99 -1.45 13.92
C ALA A 176 8.34 -0.96 14.49
N ARG A 177 8.61 -1.26 15.77
CA ARG A 177 9.90 -0.96 16.40
C ARG A 177 11.06 -1.72 15.75
N GLN A 178 10.88 -3.00 15.45
CA GLN A 178 11.92 -3.81 14.82
C GLN A 178 12.24 -3.31 13.41
N ILE A 179 11.20 -3.04 12.61
CA ILE A 179 11.32 -2.51 11.24
C ILE A 179 12.03 -1.14 11.27
N SER A 180 11.58 -0.22 12.13
CA SER A 180 12.17 1.13 12.20
C SER A 180 13.62 1.17 12.70
N ARG A 181 14.16 0.09 13.27
CA ARG A 181 15.58 0.00 13.63
C ARG A 181 16.49 -0.33 12.45
N ILE A 182 15.92 -0.70 11.30
CA ILE A 182 16.67 -0.89 10.07
C ILE A 182 16.92 0.48 9.46
N HIS A 183 18.19 0.84 9.28
CA HIS A 183 18.60 2.17 8.82
C HIS A 183 19.20 2.13 7.41
N HIS A 184 19.25 3.28 6.75
CA HIS A 184 19.95 3.46 5.48
C HIS A 184 20.79 4.73 5.45
N SER A 185 21.62 4.88 4.42
CA SER A 185 22.48 6.05 4.20
C SER A 185 21.77 7.24 3.56
N HIS A 186 20.52 7.07 3.10
CA HIS A 186 19.77 8.08 2.37
C HIS A 186 18.27 8.00 2.69
N PHE A 187 17.56 9.09 2.46
CA PHE A 187 16.10 9.16 2.51
C PHE A 187 15.47 8.94 1.12
N GLY A 188 14.21 8.55 1.08
CA GLY A 188 13.43 8.36 -0.16
C GLY A 188 12.58 7.09 -0.13
N PHE A 189 12.05 6.67 -1.29
CA PHE A 189 11.44 5.35 -1.41
C PHE A 189 12.47 4.25 -1.12
N ALA A 190 12.03 3.19 -0.44
CA ALA A 190 12.87 2.02 -0.20
C ALA A 190 12.98 1.14 -1.45
N SER A 191 12.02 1.28 -2.36
CA SER A 191 11.96 0.62 -3.65
C SER A 191 12.81 1.33 -4.73
N GLY A 192 13.54 0.57 -5.55
CA GLY A 192 14.15 1.05 -6.81
C GLY A 192 15.65 1.39 -6.77
N GLY A 193 16.39 0.96 -5.74
CA GLY A 193 17.81 1.34 -5.58
C GLY A 193 18.82 0.41 -6.26
N ARG A 194 18.46 -0.84 -6.57
CA ARG A 194 19.45 -1.90 -6.88
C ARG A 194 19.52 -2.36 -8.34
N ASN A 195 18.55 -2.04 -9.20
CA ASN A 195 18.31 -2.82 -10.42
C ASN A 195 18.55 -2.10 -11.77
N GLY A 196 19.39 -1.07 -11.85
CA GLY A 196 19.78 -0.48 -13.15
C GLY A 196 18.67 0.25 -13.93
N ALA A 197 17.41 0.19 -13.47
CA ALA A 197 16.45 1.26 -13.64
C ALA A 197 16.99 2.54 -12.96
N ALA A 198 16.50 3.72 -13.35
CA ALA A 198 16.97 4.97 -12.78
C ALA A 198 16.95 4.86 -11.24
N PRO A 199 18.09 5.07 -10.55
CA PRO A 199 18.16 4.82 -9.12
C PRO A 199 17.04 5.59 -8.42
N ALA A 200 16.33 4.91 -7.52
CA ALA A 200 15.39 5.54 -6.62
C ALA A 200 16.04 6.81 -6.08
N LYS A 201 15.37 7.95 -6.30
CA LYS A 201 15.98 9.24 -6.04
C LYS A 201 16.36 9.31 -4.56
N ALA A 202 17.67 9.31 -4.31
CA ALA A 202 18.24 9.38 -2.99
C ALA A 202 18.29 10.82 -2.51
N TYR A 203 17.91 11.05 -1.26
CA TYR A 203 17.95 12.37 -0.64
C TYR A 203 18.81 12.36 0.61
N THR A 204 19.49 13.48 0.85
CA THR A 204 20.31 13.69 2.05
C THR A 204 19.48 14.22 3.22
N THR A 205 18.27 14.74 2.99
CA THR A 205 17.36 15.20 4.03
C THR A 205 15.97 14.63 3.84
N TRP A 206 15.29 14.37 4.96
CA TRP A 206 13.92 13.88 4.93
C TRP A 206 12.94 14.90 4.33
N ARG A 207 13.13 16.20 4.61
CA ARG A 207 12.34 17.26 3.99
C ARG A 207 12.37 17.17 2.46
N ALA A 208 13.54 17.03 1.86
CA ALA A 208 13.66 16.96 0.41
C ALA A 208 12.99 15.70 -0.17
N ALA A 209 13.14 14.55 0.50
CA ALA A 209 12.48 13.31 0.12
C ALA A 209 10.95 13.46 0.17
N PHE A 210 10.41 13.85 1.32
CA PHE A 210 8.97 13.97 1.53
C PHE A 210 8.32 14.97 0.56
N LEU A 211 8.92 16.15 0.37
CA LEU A 211 8.38 17.15 -0.57
C LEU A 211 8.38 16.62 -2.01
N SER A 212 9.39 15.86 -2.41
CA SER A 212 9.39 15.25 -3.74
C SER A 212 8.35 14.14 -3.89
N MET A 213 8.10 13.35 -2.85
CA MET A 213 7.05 12.33 -2.86
C MET A 213 5.67 12.98 -2.93
N PHE A 214 5.46 14.04 -2.14
CA PHE A 214 4.23 14.81 -2.16
C PHE A 214 3.97 15.43 -3.55
N GLU A 215 4.96 16.09 -4.15
CA GLU A 215 4.82 16.67 -5.49
C GLU A 215 4.63 15.59 -6.59
N ALA A 216 5.15 14.37 -6.41
CA ALA A 216 4.87 13.28 -7.33
C ALA A 216 3.36 12.93 -7.35
N VAL A 217 2.73 12.83 -6.17
CA VAL A 217 1.28 12.59 -6.07
C VAL A 217 0.47 13.78 -6.60
N MET A 218 0.94 15.01 -6.37
CA MET A 218 0.30 16.21 -6.94
C MET A 218 0.31 16.19 -8.47
N ARG A 219 1.43 15.76 -9.07
CA ARG A 219 1.52 15.59 -10.53
C ARG A 219 0.61 14.47 -11.01
N ASP A 220 0.56 13.32 -10.33
CA ASP A 220 -0.38 12.24 -10.67
C ASP A 220 -1.85 12.74 -10.62
N ALA A 221 -2.19 13.62 -9.69
CA ALA A 221 -3.50 14.26 -9.62
C ALA A 221 -3.77 15.19 -10.82
N GLU A 222 -2.79 16.04 -11.18
CA GLU A 222 -2.87 16.95 -12.34
C GLU A 222 -3.03 16.17 -13.66
N ASP A 223 -2.30 15.07 -13.77
CA ASP A 223 -2.23 14.14 -14.89
C ASP A 223 -3.57 13.47 -15.26
N LEU A 224 -4.47 13.32 -14.27
CA LEU A 224 -5.84 12.83 -14.43
C LEU A 224 -6.89 13.91 -14.17
N PHE A 225 -6.48 15.18 -14.06
CA PHE A 225 -7.37 16.30 -13.76
C PHE A 225 -8.21 16.11 -12.49
N VAL A 226 -7.65 15.42 -11.50
CA VAL A 226 -8.34 15.15 -10.23
C VAL A 226 -8.56 16.47 -9.50
N SER A 227 -9.81 16.76 -9.14
CA SER A 227 -10.15 17.99 -8.43
C SER A 227 -9.73 17.91 -6.96
N VAL A 228 -8.67 18.66 -6.61
CA VAL A 228 -8.17 18.89 -5.24
C VAL A 228 -7.75 20.36 -5.08
N PRO A 229 -7.71 20.92 -3.86
CA PRO A 229 -7.34 22.32 -3.66
C PRO A 229 -5.81 22.51 -3.73
N TYR A 230 -5.24 22.45 -4.94
CA TYR A 230 -3.79 22.37 -5.18
C TYR A 230 -2.96 23.43 -4.43
N GLU A 231 -3.32 24.70 -4.57
CA GLU A 231 -2.60 25.81 -3.93
C GLU A 231 -2.66 25.76 -2.41
N VAL A 232 -3.81 25.36 -1.85
CA VAL A 232 -3.97 25.20 -0.40
C VAL A 232 -3.10 24.07 0.10
N LEU A 233 -3.06 22.94 -0.61
CA LEU A 233 -2.22 21.80 -0.27
C LEU A 233 -0.74 22.19 -0.23
N ARG A 234 -0.22 22.80 -1.31
CA ARG A 234 1.17 23.28 -1.38
C ARG A 234 1.50 24.28 -0.28
N TRP A 235 0.61 25.23 -0.02
CA TRP A 235 0.79 26.23 1.04
C TRP A 235 0.88 25.59 2.43
N GLN A 236 -0.05 24.68 2.76
CA GLN A 236 -0.07 24.01 4.06
C GLN A 236 1.17 23.14 4.27
N VAL A 237 1.58 22.38 3.24
CA VAL A 237 2.81 21.58 3.28
C VAL A 237 4.02 22.49 3.48
N GLY A 238 4.13 23.57 2.71
CA GLY A 238 5.24 24.53 2.82
C GLY A 238 5.36 25.15 4.21
N ARG A 239 4.22 25.52 4.83
CA ARG A 239 4.19 26.11 6.18
C ARG A 239 4.78 25.19 7.25
N LEU A 240 4.45 23.89 7.21
CA LEU A 240 4.89 22.92 8.22
C LEU A 240 6.14 22.13 7.80
N ALA A 241 6.61 22.27 6.56
CA ALA A 241 7.78 21.56 6.04
C ALA A 241 9.02 21.76 6.92
N HIS A 242 9.08 22.84 7.69
CA HIS A 242 10.22 23.11 8.55
C HIS A 242 10.47 21.97 9.57
N THR A 243 9.39 21.39 10.10
CA THR A 243 9.42 20.30 11.09
C THR A 243 10.02 19.00 10.58
N LEU A 244 10.06 18.80 9.26
CA LEU A 244 10.66 17.61 8.62
C LEU A 244 12.20 17.58 8.77
N ASP A 245 12.85 18.71 9.05
CA ASP A 245 14.31 18.74 9.25
C ASP A 245 14.74 18.07 10.56
N GLU A 246 13.84 17.85 11.51
CA GLU A 246 14.16 17.16 12.76
C GLU A 246 14.52 15.69 12.53
N VAL A 247 14.10 15.11 11.40
CA VAL A 247 14.35 13.72 11.05
C VAL A 247 15.75 13.62 10.46
N LYS A 248 16.68 13.04 11.24
CA LYS A 248 18.11 12.97 10.89
C LYS A 248 18.58 11.58 10.46
N VAL A 249 17.82 10.54 10.79
CA VAL A 249 18.21 9.15 10.51
C VAL A 249 17.16 8.55 9.57
N PRO A 250 17.54 8.07 8.37
CA PRO A 250 16.65 7.32 7.51
C PRO A 250 16.38 5.95 8.12
N GLN A 251 15.12 5.72 8.50
CA GLN A 251 14.66 4.46 9.07
C GLN A 251 13.72 3.78 8.08
N LEU A 252 13.70 2.45 8.06
CA LEU A 252 12.73 1.74 7.23
C LEU A 252 11.33 1.97 7.80
N VAL A 253 10.41 2.37 6.93
CA VAL A 253 9.02 2.65 7.26
C VAL A 253 8.12 1.91 6.29
N CYS A 254 7.29 1.01 6.79
CA CYS A 254 6.22 0.39 6.03
C CYS A 254 4.97 1.25 6.22
N CYS A 255 4.66 2.13 5.25
CA CYS A 255 3.63 3.15 5.40
C CYS A 255 2.23 2.57 5.70
N GLY A 256 1.91 1.39 5.16
CA GLY A 256 0.65 0.68 5.41
C GLY A 256 0.57 0.02 6.79
N LEU A 257 1.67 -0.07 7.55
CA LEU A 257 1.66 -0.74 8.85
C LEU A 257 0.71 -0.02 9.83
N GLY A 258 -0.28 -0.77 10.32
CA GLY A 258 -1.35 -0.26 11.18
C GLY A 258 -2.56 0.31 10.46
N ASP A 259 -2.58 0.30 9.14
CA ASP A 259 -3.80 0.55 8.39
C ASP A 259 -4.67 -0.71 8.52
N ALA A 260 -5.77 -0.66 9.27
CA ALA A 260 -6.63 -1.83 9.42
C ALA A 260 -7.10 -2.37 8.06
N ARG A 261 -7.21 -1.48 7.05
CA ARG A 261 -7.72 -1.80 5.71
C ARG A 261 -6.71 -2.56 4.86
N ARG A 262 -5.41 -2.45 5.16
CA ARG A 262 -4.33 -2.97 4.31
C ARG A 262 -3.11 -3.35 5.14
N GLY A 263 -2.47 -4.47 4.81
CA GLY A 263 -1.16 -4.79 5.37
C GLY A 263 -1.13 -5.53 6.70
N VAL A 264 -2.28 -5.72 7.39
CA VAL A 264 -2.38 -6.54 8.61
C VAL A 264 -3.33 -7.71 8.40
N MET A 265 -2.79 -8.93 8.43
CA MET A 265 -3.54 -10.17 8.31
C MET A 265 -3.72 -10.82 9.67
N VAL A 266 -4.95 -11.23 9.97
CA VAL A 266 -5.30 -11.90 11.21
C VAL A 266 -6.10 -13.19 10.97
N ASP A 267 -6.00 -14.11 11.91
CA ASP A 267 -6.88 -15.27 11.97
C ASP A 267 -8.29 -14.80 12.39
N PRO A 268 -9.35 -15.03 11.59
CA PRO A 268 -10.67 -14.48 11.85
C PRO A 268 -11.36 -15.08 13.07
N ALA A 269 -10.96 -16.28 13.53
CA ALA A 269 -11.56 -16.93 14.69
C ALA A 269 -10.91 -16.47 16.01
N THR A 270 -9.63 -16.13 15.97
CA THR A 270 -8.83 -15.84 17.18
C THR A 270 -8.35 -14.39 17.26
N GLY A 271 -8.41 -13.64 16.16
CA GLY A 271 -7.83 -12.30 16.02
C GLY A 271 -6.30 -12.25 16.09
N ARG A 272 -5.63 -13.41 16.08
CA ARG A 272 -4.17 -13.49 16.16
C ARG A 272 -3.53 -12.97 14.87
N LEU A 273 -2.49 -12.15 14.99
CA LEU A 273 -1.66 -11.74 13.86
C LEU A 273 -1.09 -12.96 13.12
N THR A 274 -1.36 -13.05 11.82
CA THR A 274 -0.83 -14.11 10.95
C THR A 274 0.26 -13.60 10.02
N GLY A 275 0.24 -12.32 9.69
CA GLY A 275 1.34 -11.67 8.98
C GLY A 275 1.07 -10.24 8.60
N LEU A 276 2.14 -9.58 8.18
CA LEU A 276 2.17 -8.24 7.63
C LEU A 276 2.44 -8.35 6.14
N VAL A 277 1.70 -7.57 5.35
CA VAL A 277 1.80 -7.52 3.88
C VAL A 277 1.86 -6.06 3.43
N ASP A 278 1.90 -5.80 2.12
CA ASP A 278 1.85 -4.45 1.53
C ASP A 278 3.10 -3.59 1.88
N PHE A 279 4.28 -4.02 1.40
CA PHE A 279 5.56 -3.32 1.58
C PHE A 279 5.93 -2.44 0.38
N GLU A 280 5.06 -2.34 -0.63
CA GLU A 280 5.32 -1.64 -1.90
C GLU A 280 5.59 -0.13 -1.69
N ARG A 281 4.99 0.46 -0.64
CA ARG A 281 5.10 1.89 -0.30
C ARG A 281 6.13 2.16 0.79
N ALA A 282 7.05 1.22 1.03
CA ALA A 282 8.04 1.41 2.05
C ALA A 282 9.01 2.55 1.71
N VAL A 283 9.47 3.27 2.73
CA VAL A 283 10.37 4.41 2.58
C VAL A 283 11.52 4.34 3.59
N TRP A 284 12.63 4.96 3.24
CA TRP A 284 13.67 5.36 4.16
C TRP A 284 13.34 6.76 4.67
N GLY A 285 12.72 6.85 5.85
CA GLY A 285 12.03 8.06 6.31
C GLY A 285 11.82 8.14 7.82
N ASP A 286 10.83 8.95 8.20
CA ASP A 286 10.38 9.12 9.59
C ASP A 286 9.40 8.00 9.99
N PRO A 287 9.65 7.22 11.05
CA PRO A 287 8.71 6.22 11.55
C PRO A 287 7.29 6.74 11.81
N LEU A 288 7.13 8.03 12.11
CA LEU A 288 5.82 8.66 12.30
C LEU A 288 4.92 8.62 11.05
N MET A 289 5.48 8.25 9.88
CA MET A 289 4.72 8.08 8.64
C MET A 289 3.94 6.76 8.56
N MET A 290 4.18 5.79 9.46
CA MET A 290 3.34 4.58 9.54
C MET A 290 1.91 4.93 9.93
N ALA A 291 0.94 4.23 9.35
CA ALA A 291 -0.49 4.48 9.61
C ALA A 291 -0.85 4.38 11.11
N SER A 292 -0.21 3.48 11.87
CA SER A 292 -0.38 3.35 13.33
C SER A 292 -0.18 4.66 14.10
N PHE A 293 0.65 5.60 13.62
CA PHE A 293 0.95 6.85 14.33
C PHE A 293 -0.05 7.98 14.08
N ARG A 294 -1.03 7.80 13.19
CA ARG A 294 -2.08 8.81 12.96
C ARG A 294 -3.01 8.93 14.18
N GLU A 295 -3.45 7.79 14.69
CA GLU A 295 -4.31 7.66 15.87
C GLU A 295 -3.82 6.48 16.72
N PRO A 296 -2.66 6.59 17.40
CA PRO A 296 -2.04 5.46 18.07
C PRO A 296 -2.78 5.09 19.35
N THR A 297 -2.98 3.79 19.56
CA THR A 297 -3.44 3.23 20.84
C THR A 297 -2.31 3.18 21.86
N LEU A 298 -2.65 3.13 23.15
CA LEU A 298 -1.65 3.07 24.22
C LEU A 298 -0.84 1.76 24.12
N GLU A 299 -1.50 0.68 23.76
CA GLU A 299 -0.96 -0.66 23.56
C GLU A 299 0.09 -0.66 22.45
N PHE A 300 -0.23 -0.05 21.30
CA PHE A 300 0.72 0.12 20.20
C PHE A 300 1.95 0.90 20.65
N LEU A 301 1.78 2.04 21.33
CA LEU A 301 2.91 2.84 21.83
C LEU A 301 3.77 2.08 22.83
N ASN A 302 3.15 1.30 23.72
CA ASN A 302 3.86 0.44 24.66
C ASN A 302 4.67 -0.66 23.94
N GLY A 303 4.10 -1.28 22.90
CA GLY A 303 4.78 -2.26 22.06
C GLY A 303 5.95 -1.64 21.27
N TYR A 304 5.74 -0.42 20.76
CA TYR A 304 6.77 0.35 20.05
C TYR A 304 7.94 0.74 20.96
N GLY A 305 7.73 0.75 22.28
CA GLY A 305 8.75 1.02 23.29
C GLY A 305 8.78 2.48 23.75
N GLY A 306 7.66 3.18 23.64
CA GLY A 306 7.48 4.56 24.09
C GLY A 306 6.74 5.42 23.08
N ASN A 307 6.46 6.68 23.44
CA ASN A 307 5.76 7.62 22.58
C ASN A 307 6.74 8.50 21.78
N PRO A 308 6.98 8.24 20.48
CA PRO A 308 7.84 9.10 19.64
C PRO A 308 7.19 10.43 19.27
N LEU A 309 5.95 10.71 19.70
CA LEU A 309 5.24 11.97 19.47
C LEU A 309 5.61 13.09 20.45
N GLY A 310 6.49 12.81 21.43
CA GLY A 310 6.94 13.78 22.42
C GLY A 310 7.74 15.00 21.90
N PRO A 311 8.60 14.88 20.86
CA PRO A 311 9.36 16.02 20.33
C PRO A 311 8.47 17.12 19.75
N SER A 312 8.88 18.38 19.95
CA SER A 312 8.26 19.55 19.33
C SER A 312 8.31 19.41 17.80
N GLY A 313 7.17 19.33 17.13
CA GLY A 313 7.09 19.14 15.67
C GLY A 313 6.57 17.78 15.21
N ALA A 314 6.55 16.76 16.09
CA ALA A 314 6.04 15.43 15.74
C ALA A 314 4.57 15.44 15.29
N SER A 315 3.71 16.21 15.98
CA SER A 315 2.31 16.38 15.59
C SER A 315 2.14 17.02 14.21
N ALA A 316 2.95 18.03 13.88
CA ALA A 316 2.95 18.64 12.56
C ALA A 316 3.37 17.64 11.47
N ARG A 317 4.38 16.80 11.74
CA ARG A 317 4.81 15.74 10.82
C ARG A 317 3.73 14.69 10.60
N VAL A 318 3.07 14.20 11.66
CA VAL A 318 1.93 13.27 11.53
C VAL A 318 0.80 13.88 10.70
N LEU A 319 0.49 15.17 10.86
CA LEU A 319 -0.47 15.87 10.03
C LEU A 319 -0.05 15.89 8.56
N LEU A 320 1.22 16.20 8.25
CA LEU A 320 1.75 16.14 6.89
C LEU A 320 1.66 14.74 6.27
N TYR A 321 2.00 13.69 7.03
CA TYR A 321 1.92 12.31 6.57
C TYR A 321 0.48 11.84 6.36
N THR A 322 -0.43 12.28 7.22
CA THR A 322 -1.87 12.04 7.07
C THR A 322 -2.42 12.72 5.82
N LEU A 323 -2.00 13.96 5.55
CA LEU A 323 -2.37 14.70 4.34
C LEU A 323 -1.87 13.98 3.09
N TYR A 324 -0.59 13.57 3.10
CA TYR A 324 0.03 12.82 2.01
C TYR A 324 -0.72 11.52 1.71
N TYR A 325 -1.06 10.73 2.75
CA TYR A 325 -1.83 9.51 2.60
C TYR A 325 -3.20 9.75 1.96
N TYR A 326 -3.98 10.70 2.48
CA TYR A 326 -5.33 10.94 1.95
C TYR A 326 -5.31 11.54 0.55
N LEU A 327 -4.32 12.39 0.23
CA LEU A 327 -4.13 12.85 -1.14
C LEU A 327 -3.84 11.67 -2.08
N GLY A 328 -2.89 10.80 -1.71
CA GLY A 328 -2.60 9.57 -2.45
C GLY A 328 -3.82 8.69 -2.64
N ALA A 329 -4.59 8.45 -1.58
CA ALA A 329 -5.81 7.64 -1.62
C ALA A 329 -6.89 8.25 -2.52
N VAL A 330 -7.02 9.59 -2.59
CA VAL A 330 -7.94 10.24 -3.55
C VAL A 330 -7.48 9.98 -4.98
N VAL A 331 -6.19 10.15 -5.29
CA VAL A 331 -5.64 9.97 -6.64
C VAL A 331 -5.71 8.49 -7.07
N GLU A 332 -5.42 7.56 -6.15
CA GLU A 332 -5.46 6.11 -6.36
C GLU A 332 -6.83 5.64 -6.89
N VAL A 333 -7.92 6.23 -6.39
CA VAL A 333 -9.27 5.90 -6.87
C VAL A 333 -9.44 6.16 -8.36
N TYR A 334 -8.84 7.23 -8.89
CA TYR A 334 -8.96 7.58 -10.32
C TYR A 334 -8.08 6.72 -11.21
N TYR A 335 -6.87 6.36 -10.75
CA TYR A 335 -5.98 5.47 -11.52
C TYR A 335 -6.53 4.05 -11.60
N HIS A 336 -7.10 3.55 -10.49
CA HIS A 336 -7.52 2.15 -10.41
C HIS A 336 -9.02 1.94 -10.58
N SER A 337 -9.77 3.01 -10.91
CA SER A 337 -11.23 2.96 -11.09
C SER A 337 -11.95 2.36 -9.87
N LEU A 338 -11.49 2.72 -8.67
CA LEU A 338 -12.04 2.20 -7.42
C LEU A 338 -13.45 2.77 -7.17
N ASN A 339 -14.20 2.14 -6.27
CA ASN A 339 -15.58 2.51 -6.02
C ASN A 339 -15.74 3.91 -5.37
N HIS A 340 -16.93 4.50 -5.54
CA HIS A 340 -17.27 5.82 -5.01
C HIS A 340 -17.22 5.93 -3.47
N GLU A 341 -17.33 4.83 -2.75
CA GLU A 341 -17.25 4.83 -1.28
C GLU A 341 -15.82 5.08 -0.80
N LEU A 342 -14.84 4.47 -1.47
CA LEU A 342 -13.42 4.71 -1.25
C LEU A 342 -13.06 6.16 -1.55
N GLU A 343 -13.55 6.71 -2.67
CA GLU A 343 -13.38 8.13 -3.02
C GLU A 343 -13.91 9.04 -1.90
N ARG A 344 -15.16 8.81 -1.49
CA ARG A 344 -15.83 9.60 -0.46
C ARG A 344 -15.07 9.56 0.85
N THR A 345 -14.56 8.39 1.23
CA THR A 345 -13.77 8.22 2.46
C THR A 345 -12.45 8.96 2.38
N ALA A 346 -11.71 8.80 1.27
CA ALA A 346 -10.44 9.47 1.07
C ALA A 346 -10.59 11.01 1.08
N ARG A 347 -11.61 11.54 0.37
CA ARG A 347 -11.90 12.98 0.34
C ARG A 347 -12.31 13.52 1.71
N LYS A 348 -13.15 12.79 2.46
CA LYS A 348 -13.50 13.18 3.85
C LYS A 348 -12.26 13.25 4.74
N GLY A 349 -11.37 12.26 4.63
CA GLY A 349 -10.10 12.24 5.34
C GLY A 349 -9.21 13.43 4.97
N LEU A 350 -9.07 13.73 3.68
CA LEU A 350 -8.31 14.87 3.18
C LEU A 350 -8.83 16.21 3.74
N VAL A 351 -10.14 16.42 3.71
CA VAL A 351 -10.78 17.65 4.24
C VAL A 351 -10.59 17.78 5.75
N ARG A 352 -10.79 16.69 6.51
CA ARG A 352 -10.55 16.68 7.97
C ARG A 352 -9.10 17.01 8.29
N CYS A 353 -8.15 16.41 7.57
CA CYS A 353 -6.74 16.66 7.77
C CYS A 353 -6.37 18.12 7.45
N LEU A 354 -6.88 18.68 6.35
CA LEU A 354 -6.67 20.08 6.00
C LEU A 354 -7.20 21.03 7.07
N LYS A 355 -8.36 20.73 7.65
CA LYS A 355 -8.90 21.50 8.78
C LYS A 355 -7.95 21.43 9.98
N SER A 356 -7.54 20.25 10.41
CA SER A 356 -6.61 20.07 11.54
C SER A 356 -5.28 20.79 11.30
N ILE A 357 -4.73 20.72 10.09
CA ILE A 357 -3.52 21.46 9.73
C ILE A 357 -3.77 22.97 9.85
N SER A 358 -4.87 23.49 9.31
CA SER A 358 -5.16 24.93 9.35
C SER A 358 -5.29 25.49 10.77
N GLU A 359 -5.79 24.67 11.71
CA GLU A 359 -5.96 25.03 13.12
C GLU A 359 -4.66 24.85 13.93
N TYR A 360 -3.70 24.08 13.43
CA TYR A 360 -2.40 23.88 14.06
C TYR A 360 -1.60 25.18 14.09
N LYS A 361 -1.33 25.67 15.30
CA LYS A 361 -0.46 26.81 15.58
C LYS A 361 0.93 26.28 15.94
N SER A 362 1.91 26.59 15.10
CA SER A 362 3.33 26.22 15.26
C SER A 362 3.97 26.90 16.45
#